data_AF-A0A2W0H6X9-F1
#
_entry.id   AF-A0A2W0H6X9-F1
#
_cell.length_a   1.000
_cell.length_b   1.000
_cell.length_c   1.000
_cell.angle_alpha   90.00
_cell.angle_beta   90.00
_cell.angle_gamma   90.00
#
_symmetry.space_group_name_H-M   'P 1'
#
loop_
_entity.id
_entity.type
_entity.pdbx_description
1 polymer ?
#
loop_
_entity_poly.entity_id
_entity_poly.type
_entity_poly.pdbx_seq_one_letter_code
_entity_poly.pdbx_strand_id
1 'polypeptide(L)' 'MASVAEQLKQVMDNRNLTPEQVAEKSGLSADVLRNLDGHMDVAVLERISASLNVTFRIGSSSI' A
#
# COMPACT_ATOMS: atom_id res chain seq x y z
N MET A 1 2.01 -5.88 15.93
CA MET A 1 1.05 -5.30 14.97
C MET A 1 1.78 -5.19 13.66
N ALA A 2 1.34 -5.85 12.60
CA ALA A 2 2.00 -5.71 11.31
C ALA A 2 1.81 -4.26 10.82
N SER A 3 2.90 -3.63 10.42
CA SER A 3 2.86 -2.28 9.87
C SER A 3 2.11 -2.29 8.55
N VAL A 4 1.50 -1.18 8.17
CA VAL A 4 0.79 -1.08 6.88
C VAL A 4 1.72 -1.42 5.70
N ALA A 5 2.99 -1.06 5.80
CA ALA A 5 4.04 -1.46 4.87
C ALA A 5 4.20 -2.98 4.73
N GLU A 6 4.07 -3.75 5.81
CA GLU A 6 4.12 -5.22 5.77
C GLU A 6 2.88 -5.79 5.11
N GLN A 7 1.69 -5.24 5.38
CA GLN A 7 0.45 -5.66 4.71
C GLN A 7 0.53 -5.40 3.21
N LEU A 8 1.04 -4.23 2.82
CA LEU A 8 1.25 -3.89 1.43
C LEU A 8 2.27 -4.83 0.78
N LYS A 9 3.39 -5.13 1.45
CA LYS A 9 4.35 -6.13 0.98
C LYS A 9 3.71 -7.49 0.80
N GLN A 10 2.88 -7.95 1.74
CA GLN A 10 2.16 -9.22 1.61
C GLN A 10 1.17 -9.21 0.45
N VAL A 11 0.43 -8.13 0.24
CA VAL A 11 -0.49 -8.00 -0.90
C VAL A 11 0.27 -8.03 -2.21
N MET A 12 1.40 -7.32 -2.28
CA MET A 12 2.28 -7.29 -3.45
C MET A 12 2.83 -8.69 -3.73
N ASP A 13 3.37 -9.38 -2.73
CA ASP A 13 3.93 -10.72 -2.84
C ASP A 13 2.87 -11.75 -3.27
N ASN A 14 1.69 -11.75 -2.62
CA ASN A 14 0.57 -12.62 -2.98
C ASN A 14 0.07 -12.42 -4.42
N ARG A 15 0.20 -11.20 -4.95
CA ARG A 15 -0.23 -10.86 -6.31
C ARG A 15 0.93 -10.82 -7.30
N ASN A 16 2.14 -11.17 -6.86
CA ASN A 16 3.37 -11.12 -7.64
C ASN A 16 3.60 -9.74 -8.31
N LEU A 17 3.26 -8.66 -7.58
CA LEU A 17 3.37 -7.28 -8.03
C LEU A 17 4.62 -6.62 -7.46
N THR A 18 5.26 -5.79 -8.27
CA THR A 18 6.34 -4.92 -7.80
C THR A 18 5.77 -3.61 -7.24
N PRO A 19 6.50 -2.92 -6.35
CA PRO A 19 6.09 -1.59 -5.88
C PRO A 19 5.87 -0.63 -7.04
N GLU A 20 6.71 -0.69 -8.08
CA GLU A 20 6.57 0.15 -9.29
C GLU A 20 5.23 -0.09 -10.00
N GLN A 21 4.81 -1.36 -10.15
CA GLN A 21 3.51 -1.69 -10.73
C GLN A 21 2.34 -1.27 -9.85
N VAL A 22 2.47 -1.38 -8.52
CA VAL A 22 1.44 -0.88 -7.60
C VAL A 22 1.32 0.63 -7.69
N ALA A 23 2.44 1.34 -7.73
CA ALA A 23 2.49 2.77 -7.93
C ALA A 23 1.80 3.16 -9.25
N GLU A 24 2.18 2.51 -10.35
CA GLU A 24 1.58 2.77 -11.66
C GLU A 24 0.07 2.51 -11.68
N LYS A 25 -0.37 1.37 -11.15
CA LYS A 25 -1.80 1.01 -11.05
C LYS A 25 -2.60 1.97 -10.17
N SER A 26 -1.97 2.49 -9.13
CA SER A 26 -2.60 3.40 -8.18
C SER A 26 -2.48 4.87 -8.56
N GLY A 27 -1.81 5.18 -9.68
CA GLY A 27 -1.50 6.55 -10.11
C GLY A 27 -0.62 7.29 -9.08
N LEU A 28 0.30 6.58 -8.45
CA LEU A 28 1.24 7.06 -7.45
C LEU A 28 2.68 6.93 -7.96
N SER A 29 3.60 7.70 -7.39
CA SER A 29 5.03 7.53 -7.66
C SER A 29 5.60 6.38 -6.84
N ALA A 30 6.48 5.57 -7.45
CA ALA A 30 7.19 4.49 -6.75
C ALA A 30 8.02 4.98 -5.54
N ASP A 31 8.43 6.26 -5.55
CA ASP A 31 9.11 6.91 -4.43
C ASP A 31 8.24 6.98 -3.16
N VAL A 32 6.93 7.14 -3.32
CA VAL A 32 5.96 7.13 -2.21
C VAL A 32 5.93 5.74 -1.56
N LEU A 33 6.07 4.69 -2.37
CA LEU A 33 6.18 3.31 -1.88
C LEU A 33 7.57 2.96 -1.35
N ARG A 34 8.62 3.72 -1.66
CA ARG A 34 9.93 3.56 -1.02
C ARG A 34 9.98 4.18 0.36
N ASN A 35 9.23 5.27 0.59
CA ASN A 35 9.11 5.94 1.89
C ASN A 35 8.09 5.27 2.85
N LEU A 36 7.85 3.96 2.69
CA LEU A 36 6.91 3.18 3.49
C LEU A 36 7.27 3.08 4.99
N ASP A 37 8.47 3.49 5.39
CA ASP A 37 9.07 3.13 6.68
C ASP A 37 8.64 4.00 7.88
N GLY A 38 7.87 5.09 7.67
CA GLY A 38 7.57 6.04 8.76
C GLY A 38 6.16 6.59 8.82
N HIS A 39 5.66 7.13 7.72
CA HIS A 39 4.37 7.81 7.67
C HIS A 39 3.80 7.71 6.25
N MET A 40 2.96 6.71 6.00
CA MET A 40 2.21 6.67 4.76
C MET A 40 0.90 7.43 4.94
N ASP A 41 0.65 8.40 4.08
CA ASP A 41 -0.62 9.11 4.05
C ASP A 41 -1.78 8.14 3.84
N VAL A 42 -2.84 8.32 4.63
CA VAL A 42 -4.08 7.54 4.49
C VAL A 42 -4.63 7.63 3.06
N ALA A 43 -4.49 8.80 2.42
CA ALA A 43 -4.92 9.01 1.03
C ALA A 43 -4.15 8.13 0.01
N VAL A 44 -2.87 7.85 0.27
CA VAL A 44 -2.06 6.92 -0.54
C VAL A 44 -2.60 5.51 -0.39
N LEU A 45 -2.93 5.13 0.84
CA LEU A 45 -3.50 3.83 1.15
C LEU A 45 -4.88 3.63 0.54
N GLU A 46 -5.74 4.63 0.59
CA GLU A 46 -7.05 4.60 -0.07
C GLU A 46 -6.93 4.41 -1.58
N ARG A 47 -5.96 5.07 -2.22
CA ARG A 47 -5.72 4.89 -3.66
C ARG A 47 -5.27 3.47 -3.99
N ILE A 48 -4.35 2.93 -3.20
CA ILE A 48 -3.85 1.56 -3.40
C ILE A 48 -4.96 0.55 -3.09
N SER A 49 -5.72 0.76 -2.01
CA SER A 49 -6.83 -0.10 -1.58
C SER A 49 -7.91 -0.15 -2.66
N ALA A 50 -8.29 1.00 -3.21
CA ALA A 50 -9.23 1.11 -4.32
C ALA A 50 -8.69 0.48 -5.62
N SER A 51 -7.43 0.73 -5.96
CA SER A 51 -6.85 0.28 -7.24
C SER A 51 -6.55 -1.21 -7.27
N LEU A 52 -6.13 -1.77 -6.13
CA LEU A 52 -5.88 -3.19 -5.98
C LEU A 52 -7.11 -3.94 -5.45
N ASN A 53 -8.18 -3.25 -5.07
CA ASN A 53 -9.34 -3.82 -4.39
C ASN A 53 -8.91 -4.68 -3.19
N VAL A 54 -8.16 -4.07 -2.27
CA VAL A 54 -7.63 -4.67 -1.03
C VAL A 54 -7.99 -3.77 0.15
N THR A 55 -7.96 -4.30 1.36
CA THR A 55 -8.24 -3.52 2.58
C THR A 55 -7.01 -3.55 3.49
N PHE A 56 -6.53 -2.37 3.89
CA PHE A 56 -5.44 -2.21 4.84
C PHE A 56 -6.01 -1.93 6.23
N ARG A 57 -5.34 -2.46 7.26
CA ARG A 57 -5.68 -2.18 8.66
C ARG A 57 -4.61 -1.29 9.28
N ILE A 58 -4.96 -0.06 9.60
CA ILE A 58 -4.10 0.88 10.32
C ILE A 58 -4.62 1.03 11.76
N GLY A 59 -3.95 0.38 12.70
CA GLY A 59 -4.36 0.40 14.12
C GLY A 59 -5.79 -0.13 14.30
N SER A 60 -6.72 0.78 14.65
CA SER A 60 -8.14 0.48 14.86
C SER A 60 -9.02 0.68 13.63
N SER A 61 -8.48 1.30 12.57
CA SER A 61 -9.23 1.67 11.37
C SER A 61 -8.87 0.74 10.21
N SER A 62 -9.88 0.40 9.40
CA SER A 62 -9.70 -0.38 8.16
C SER A 62 -10.08 0.50 6.97
N ILE A 63 -9.30 0.44 5.90
CA ILE A 63 -9.42 1.29 4.70
C ILE A 63 -9.30 0.44 3.45
#